data_AF-A0A0N1FVP2-F1
#
_entry.id   AF-A0A0N1FVP2-F1
#
_cell.length_a   1.000
_cell.length_b   1.000
_cell.length_c   1.000
_cell.angle_alpha   90.00
_cell.angle_beta   90.00
_cell.angle_gamma   90.00
#
_symmetry.space_group_name_H-M   'P 1'
#
loop_
_entity.id
_entity.type
_entity.pdbx_description
1 polymer ?
#
loop_
_entity_poly.entity_id
_entity_poly.type
_entity_poly.pdbx_seq_one_letter_code
_entity_poly.pdbx_strand_id
1 'polypeptide(L)' 'MSWKPSDHKLTPPTAVPGCAECAALDIQRAAARAEFDWSAETDANVFLRRHQRAEHPELAEHPESGEGA' A
#
# COMPACT_ATOMS: atom_id res chain seq x y z
N MET A 1 3.74 -13.45 27.01
CA MET A 1 3.74 -12.24 26.17
C MET A 1 3.08 -12.58 24.85
N SER A 2 1.85 -12.11 24.61
CA SER A 2 1.17 -12.30 23.33
C SER A 2 1.59 -11.17 22.40
N TRP A 3 2.66 -11.37 21.63
CA TRP A 3 3.03 -10.48 20.54
C TRP A 3 2.09 -10.77 19.37
N LYS A 4 1.39 -9.74 18.87
CA LYS A 4 0.63 -9.77 17.61
C LYS A 4 1.32 -8.81 16.64
N PRO A 5 1.96 -9.28 15.56
CA PRO A 5 2.51 -8.36 14.57
C PRO A 5 1.34 -7.66 13.87
N SER A 6 1.40 -6.34 13.75
CA SER A 6 0.38 -5.60 13.01
C SER A 6 0.57 -5.86 11.50
N ASP A 7 -0.24 -6.76 10.96
CA ASP A 7 -0.19 -7.27 9.57
C ASP A 7 -0.37 -6.18 8.48
N HIS A 8 -0.86 -4.99 8.84
CA HIS A 8 -1.11 -3.89 7.90
C HIS A 8 0.14 -3.41 7.11
N LYS A 9 1.35 -3.74 7.59
CA LYS A 9 2.59 -3.42 6.86
C LYS A 9 2.94 -4.44 5.78
N LEU A 10 2.50 -5.69 5.92
CA LEU A 10 2.83 -6.79 5.01
C LEU A 10 1.90 -6.84 3.79
N THR A 11 0.67 -6.33 3.90
CA THR A 11 -0.26 -6.27 2.77
C THR A 11 0.19 -5.20 1.76
N PRO A 12 0.47 -5.53 0.49
CA PRO A 12 0.82 -4.54 -0.52
C PRO A 12 -0.27 -3.48 -0.67
N PRO A 13 0.06 -2.19 -0.77
CA PRO A 13 -0.94 -1.16 -0.98
C PRO A 13 -1.56 -1.30 -2.39
N THR A 14 -2.84 -0.98 -2.50
CA THR A 14 -3.60 -1.00 -3.76
C THR A 14 -3.63 0.40 -4.37
N ALA A 15 -3.53 0.50 -5.70
CA ALA A 15 -3.70 1.78 -6.37
C ALA A 15 -5.12 2.33 -6.18
N VAL A 16 -5.21 3.64 -5.95
CA VAL A 16 -6.49 4.34 -5.84
C VAL A 16 -7.11 4.49 -7.23
N PRO A 17 -8.34 4.03 -7.47
CA PRO A 17 -8.99 4.20 -8.75
C PRO A 17 -9.18 5.68 -9.06
N GLY A 18 -8.79 6.09 -10.27
CA GLY A 18 -8.87 7.48 -10.72
C GLY A 18 -7.65 8.35 -10.42
N CYS A 19 -6.66 7.85 -9.67
CA CYS A 19 -5.38 8.55 -9.48
C CYS A 19 -4.32 8.02 -10.47
N ALA A 20 -3.84 8.91 -11.36
CA ALA A 20 -2.86 8.56 -12.39
C ALA A 20 -1.49 8.17 -11.79
N GLU A 21 -1.06 8.81 -10.71
CA GLU A 21 0.22 8.48 -10.05
C GLU A 21 0.16 7.12 -9.34
N CYS A 22 -0.96 6.82 -8.67
CA CYS A 22 -1.20 5.48 -8.13
C CYS A 22 -1.17 4.40 -9.21
N ALA A 23 -1.82 4.64 -10.36
CA ALA A 23 -1.83 3.70 -11.47
C ALA A 23 -0.42 3.49 -12.06
N ALA A 24 0.37 4.55 -12.19
CA ALA A 24 1.74 4.46 -12.67
C ALA A 24 2.64 3.64 -11.72
N LEU A 25 2.49 3.80 -10.41
CA LEU A 25 3.22 3.01 -9.41
C LEU A 25 2.80 1.53 -9.42
N ASP A 26 1.52 1.23 -9.66
CA ASP A 26 1.05 -0.16 -9.78
C ASP A 26 1.63 -0.85 -11.03
N ILE A 27 1.69 -0.13 -12.15
CA ILE A 27 2.33 -0.62 -13.39
C ILE A 27 3.82 -0.87 -13.14
N GLN A 28 4.53 0.05 -12.48
CA GLN A 28 5.94 -0.14 -12.14
C GLN A 28 6.15 -1.38 -11.25
N ARG A 29 5.28 -1.58 -10.26
CA ARG A 29 5.31 -2.77 -9.41
C ARG A 29 5.11 -4.05 -10.21
N ALA A 30 4.15 -4.06 -11.15
CA ALA A 30 3.88 -5.21 -12.00
C ALA A 30 5.06 -5.53 -12.92
N ALA A 31 5.72 -4.50 -13.48
CA ALA A 31 6.94 -4.66 -14.28
C ALA A 31 8.08 -5.24 -13.45
N ALA A 32 8.36 -4.66 -12.27
CA ALA A 32 9.37 -5.16 -11.34
C ALA A 32 9.16 -6.64 -10.96
N ARG A 33 7.89 -7.04 -10.72
CA ARG A 33 7.54 -8.45 -10.49
C ARG A 33 7.86 -9.34 -11.68
N ALA A 34 7.58 -8.88 -12.90
CA ALA A 34 7.87 -9.64 -14.12
C ALA A 34 9.38 -9.80 -14.35
N GLU A 35 10.18 -8.83 -13.91
CA GLU A 35 11.64 -8.84 -13.98
C GLU A 35 12.31 -9.50 -12.76
N PHE A 36 11.52 -9.95 -11.77
CA PHE A 36 12.00 -10.46 -10.47
C PHE A 36 12.87 -9.46 -9.69
N ASP A 37 12.64 -8.16 -9.89
CA ASP A 37 13.27 -7.08 -9.11
C ASP A 37 12.46 -6.79 -7.85
N TRP A 38 12.77 -7.55 -6.79
CA TRP A 38 12.12 -7.43 -5.49
C TRP A 38 12.38 -6.09 -4.80
N SER A 39 13.48 -5.40 -5.13
CA SER A 39 13.78 -4.08 -4.57
C SER A 39 12.86 -3.04 -5.17
N ALA A 40 12.77 -2.99 -6.50
CA ALA A 40 11.90 -2.07 -7.20
C ALA A 40 10.41 -2.31 -6.87
N GLU A 41 10.01 -3.58 -6.68
CA GLU A 41 8.65 -3.90 -6.22
C GLU A 41 8.37 -3.29 -4.84
N THR A 42 9.31 -3.42 -3.91
CA THR A 42 9.19 -2.88 -2.54
C THR A 42 9.18 -1.36 -2.56
N ASP A 43 10.03 -0.73 -3.37
CA ASP A 43 10.07 0.72 -3.51
C ASP A 43 8.76 1.28 -4.08
N ALA A 44 8.17 0.62 -5.08
CA ALA A 44 6.86 0.97 -5.61
C ALA A 44 5.77 0.93 -4.52
N ASN A 45 5.79 -0.08 -3.65
CA ASN A 45 4.87 -0.16 -2.50
C ASN A 45 5.11 0.99 -1.50
N VAL A 46 6.37 1.36 -1.22
CA VAL A 46 6.70 2.49 -0.33
C VAL A 46 6.19 3.82 -0.92
N PHE A 47 6.43 4.06 -2.21
CA PHE A 47 5.95 5.26 -2.88
C PHE A 47 4.42 5.33 -2.92
N LEU A 48 3.74 4.21 -3.17
CA LEU A 48 2.29 4.18 -3.22
C LEU A 48 1.68 4.54 -1.86
N ARG A 49 2.23 4.02 -0.76
CA ARG A 49 1.80 4.41 0.61
C ARG A 49 2.07 5.88 0.91
N ARG A 50 3.23 6.39 0.51
CA ARG A 50 3.59 7.79 0.75
C ARG A 50 2.67 8.73 -0.01
N HIS A 51 2.42 8.43 -1.29
CA HIS A 51 1.49 9.18 -2.13
C HIS A 51 0.08 9.16 -1.53
N GLN A 52 -0.43 7.99 -1.16
CA GLN A 52 -1.75 7.88 -0.52
C GLN A 52 -1.85 8.73 0.74
N ARG A 53 -0.84 8.74 1.61
CA ARG A 53 -0.89 9.57 2.83
C ARG A 53 -0.85 11.07 2.55
N ALA A 54 -0.26 11.49 1.43
CA ALA A 54 -0.15 12.90 1.08
C ALA A 54 -1.39 13.39 0.30
N GLU A 55 -1.81 12.63 -0.70
CA GLU A 55 -2.82 13.03 -1.69
C GLU A 55 -4.18 12.36 -1.49
N HIS A 56 -4.24 11.27 -0.71
CA HIS A 56 -5.47 10.53 -0.39
C HIS A 56 -5.63 10.29 1.13
N PRO A 57 -5.59 11.35 1.96
CA PRO A 57 -5.71 11.21 3.40
C PRO A 57 -7.01 10.50 3.80
N GLU A 58 -8.07 10.62 2.99
CA GLU A 58 -9.37 9.97 3.23
C GLU A 58 -9.33 8.42 3.16
N LEU A 59 -8.28 7.84 2.58
CA LEU A 59 -8.08 6.38 2.57
C LEU A 59 -7.25 5.90 3.77
N ALA A 60 -6.55 6.80 4.44
CA ALA A 60 -5.83 6.48 5.68
C ALA A 60 -6.79 6.39 6.89
N GLU A 61 -7.94 7.07 6.80
CA GLU A 61 -9.02 7.05 7.79
C GLU A 61 -10.02 5.92 7.52
N HIS A 62 -9.56 4.67 7.59
CA HIS A 62 -10.47 3.58 7.95
C HIS A 62 -10.56 3.55 9.48
N PRO A 63 -11.64 4.05 10.12
CA PRO A 63 -11.89 3.74 11.51
C PRO A 63 -12.17 2.24 11.59
N GLU A 64 -11.35 1.56 12.38
CA GLU A 64 -11.66 0.26 12.97
C GLU A 64 -13.13 0.20 13.42
N SER A 65 -13.97 -0.37 12.57
CA SER A 65 -15.37 -0.62 12.88
C SER A 65 -15.41 -1.84 13.79
N GLY A 66 -15.42 -1.57 15.10
CA GLY A 66 -16.01 -2.41 16.15
C GLY A 66 -15.54 -3.86 16.27
N GLU A 67 -14.67 -4.11 17.24
CA GLU A 67 -14.67 -5.39 17.95
C GLU A 67 -15.05 -5.10 19.41
N GLY A 68 -16.31 -5.41 19.71
CA GLY A 68 -16.94 -5.21 21.01
C GLY A 68 -17.12 -6.51 21.79
N ALA A 69 -17.29 -6.30 23.10
CA ALA A 69 -17.78 -7.21 24.15
C ALA A 69 -16.84 -8.32 24.64
#